data_AF-A0A1I2DTX9-F1
#
_entry.id   AF-A0A1I2DTX9-F1
#
_cell.length_a   1.000
_cell.length_b   1.000
_cell.length_c   1.000
_cell.angle_alpha   90.00
_cell.angle_beta   90.00
_cell.angle_gamma   90.00
#
_symmetry.space_group_name_H-M   'P 1'
#
loop_
_entity.id
_entity.type
_entity.pdbx_description
1 polymer ?
#
loop_
_entity_poly.entity_id
_entity_poly.type
_entity_poly.pdbx_seq_one_letter_code
_entity_poly.pdbx_strand_id
1 'polypeptide(L)'
;MSEHVEVWRQPDGGWRWRFVADEGGELLELLSNSAEATCEEAVEAARTAYPDLTVVVDRPSDETADGTAGRSHLVRWAGTALVLLLVAVRRRGLPVLVLLAVAAVAVAARARRRADARGSGS
;
A
#
# COMPACT_ATOMS: atom_id res chain seq x y z
N MET A 1 -15.93 16.12 -15.47
CA MET A 1 -15.28 14.95 -16.07
C MET A 1 -13.84 15.34 -16.24
N SER A 2 -12.96 14.72 -15.45
CA SER A 2 -11.52 14.96 -15.50
C SER A 2 -10.90 13.73 -16.12
N GLU A 3 -10.17 13.92 -17.21
CA GLU A 3 -9.54 12.84 -17.97
C GLU A 3 -8.07 13.19 -18.18
N HIS A 4 -7.17 12.28 -17.81
CA HIS A 4 -5.73 12.46 -17.98
C HIS A 4 -5.02 11.12 -18.11
N VAL A 5 -3.76 11.18 -18.54
CA VAL A 5 -2.88 10.01 -18.58
C VAL A 5 -1.82 10.17 -17.51
N GLU A 6 -1.67 9.18 -16.63
CA GLU A 6 -0.59 9.13 -15.65
C GLU A 6 0.53 8.24 -16.15
N VAL A 7 1.78 8.71 -16.06
CA VAL A 7 3.00 7.96 -16.36
C VAL A 7 3.77 7.78 -15.05
N TRP A 8 4.10 6.54 -14.69
CA TRP A 8 4.83 6.23 -13.45
C TRP A 8 5.89 5.16 -13.67
N ARG A 9 6.86 5.15 -12.76
CA ARG A 9 7.91 4.13 -12.72
C ARG A 9 7.43 2.90 -11.94
N GLN A 10 7.58 1.73 -12.52
CA GLN A 10 7.28 0.44 -11.90
C GLN A 10 8.43 -0.02 -10.97
N PRO A 11 8.15 -0.92 -10.00
CA PRO A 11 9.17 -1.45 -9.10
C PRO A 11 10.32 -2.22 -9.78
N ASP A 12 10.08 -2.76 -10.97
CA ASP A 12 11.09 -3.43 -11.81
C ASP A 12 11.98 -2.45 -12.59
N GLY A 13 11.71 -1.15 -12.47
CA GLY A 13 12.47 -0.08 -13.10
C GLY A 13 11.90 0.39 -14.44
N GLY A 14 10.92 -0.33 -15.02
CA GLY A 14 10.24 0.07 -16.25
C GLY A 14 9.27 1.23 -16.03
N TRP A 15 8.79 1.81 -17.12
CA TRP A 15 7.83 2.91 -17.11
C TRP A 15 6.51 2.48 -17.73
N ARG A 16 5.40 2.78 -17.07
CA ARG A 16 4.06 2.52 -17.61
C ARG A 16 3.21 3.75 -17.54
N TRP A 17 2.20 3.75 -18.39
CA TRP A 17 1.16 4.76 -18.38
C TRP A 17 -0.23 4.15 -18.23
N ARG A 18 -1.20 4.95 -17.76
CA ARG A 18 -2.62 4.59 -17.63
C ARG A 18 -3.48 5.79 -17.90
N PHE A 19 -4.58 5.57 -18.58
CA PHE A 19 -5.66 6.55 -18.66
C PHE A 19 -6.46 6.53 -17.36
N VAL A 20 -6.85 7.72 -16.89
CA VAL A 20 -7.65 7.94 -15.69
C VAL A 20 -8.81 8.87 -16.05
N ALA A 21 -10.03 8.44 -15.77
CA ALA A 21 -11.23 9.27 -15.93
C ALA A 21 -12.14 9.21 -14.71
N ASP A 22 -12.76 10.33 -14.38
CA ASP A 22 -13.86 10.41 -13.42
C ASP A 22 -15.20 10.52 -14.17
N GLU A 23 -15.92 9.39 -14.20
CA GLU A 23 -17.23 9.23 -14.80
C GLU A 23 -18.31 9.24 -13.71
N GLY A 24 -18.75 10.45 -13.33
CA GLY A 24 -19.88 10.61 -12.40
C GLY A 24 -19.60 10.07 -10.99
N GLY A 25 -18.34 10.09 -10.55
CA GLY A 25 -17.91 9.58 -9.23
C GLY A 25 -17.35 8.17 -9.26
N GLU A 26 -17.35 7.50 -10.42
CA GLU A 26 -16.63 6.25 -10.64
C GLU A 26 -15.29 6.53 -11.33
N LEU A 27 -14.20 5.98 -10.78
CA LEU A 27 -12.86 6.11 -11.34
C LEU A 27 -12.62 4.98 -12.35
N LEU A 28 -12.51 5.33 -13.62
CA LEU A 28 -12.10 4.42 -14.70
C LEU A 28 -10.59 4.50 -14.89
N GLU A 29 -9.90 3.35 -14.80
CA GLU A 29 -8.47 3.23 -15.07
C GLU A 29 -8.21 2.22 -16.19
N LEU A 30 -7.43 2.62 -17.22
CA LEU A 30 -7.00 1.72 -18.30
C LEU A 30 -5.48 1.70 -18.40
N LEU A 31 -4.88 0.56 -18.07
CA LEU A 31 -3.43 0.35 -18.12
C LEU A 31 -2.94 0.16 -19.57
N SER A 32 -1.78 0.76 -19.87
CA SER A 32 -0.98 0.46 -21.06
C SER A 32 -0.69 -1.04 -21.19
N ASN A 33 -0.57 -1.55 -22.42
CA ASN A 33 -0.28 -2.97 -22.65
C ASN A 33 1.20 -3.32 -22.39
N SER A 34 2.12 -2.38 -22.64
CA SER A 34 3.56 -2.54 -22.47
C SER A 34 4.11 -1.65 -21.36
N ALA A 35 5.28 -2.04 -20.86
CA ALA A 35 6.16 -1.16 -20.10
C ALA A 35 7.31 -0.73 -21.01
N GLU A 36 7.69 0.54 -20.91
CA GLU A 36 8.78 1.14 -21.67
C GLU A 36 10.05 1.24 -20.82
N ALA A 37 11.21 1.32 -21.47
CA ALA A 37 12.49 1.36 -20.77
C ALA A 37 12.74 2.73 -20.11
N THR A 38 12.23 3.79 -20.73
CA THR A 38 12.43 5.18 -20.29
C THR A 38 11.13 5.93 -20.06
N CYS A 39 11.19 6.99 -19.25
CA CYS A 39 10.06 7.89 -19.03
C CYS A 39 9.63 8.58 -20.32
N GLU A 40 10.58 8.94 -21.18
CA GLU A 40 10.32 9.64 -22.43
C GLU A 40 9.55 8.73 -23.40
N GLU A 41 9.98 7.48 -23.58
CA GLU A 41 9.25 6.48 -24.38
C GLU A 41 7.82 6.26 -23.85
N ALA A 42 7.64 6.18 -22.53
CA ALA A 42 6.31 6.03 -21.94
C ALA A 42 5.42 7.27 -22.17
N VAL A 43 5.98 8.47 -22.13
CA VAL A 43 5.26 9.72 -22.44
C VAL A 43 4.91 9.80 -23.92
N GLU A 44 5.82 9.43 -24.82
CA GLU A 44 5.56 9.39 -26.25
C GLU A 44 4.50 8.36 -26.61
N ALA A 45 4.57 7.16 -26.03
CA ALA A 45 3.56 6.13 -26.18
C ALA A 45 2.18 6.61 -25.67
N ALA A 46 2.14 7.26 -24.50
CA ALA A 46 0.93 7.87 -23.96
C ALA A 46 0.34 8.93 -24.89
N ARG A 47 1.17 9.83 -25.43
CA ARG A 47 0.75 10.89 -26.37
C ARG A 47 0.30 10.33 -27.71
N THR A 48 0.88 9.21 -28.14
CA THR A 48 0.46 8.53 -29.37
C THR A 48 -0.93 7.91 -29.19
N ALA A 49 -1.20 7.32 -28.03
CA ALA A 49 -2.49 6.73 -27.72
C ALA A 49 -3.59 7.79 -27.42
N TYR A 50 -3.21 8.87 -26.73
CA TYR A 50 -4.09 9.93 -26.27
C TYR A 50 -3.50 11.32 -26.57
N PRO A 51 -3.59 11.80 -27.82
CA PRO A 51 -2.90 13.02 -28.25
C PRO A 51 -3.44 14.30 -27.60
N ASP A 52 -4.73 14.32 -27.24
CA ASP A 52 -5.41 15.51 -26.72
C ASP A 52 -5.48 15.54 -25.19
N LEU A 53 -4.99 14.51 -24.50
CA LEU A 53 -5.06 14.42 -23.05
C LEU A 53 -3.79 14.92 -22.38
N THR A 54 -3.96 15.50 -21.19
CA THR A 54 -2.84 15.91 -20.35
C THR A 54 -2.11 14.68 -19.82
N VAL A 55 -0.78 14.66 -19.99
CA VAL A 55 0.09 13.61 -19.47
C VAL A 55 0.77 14.10 -18.18
N VAL A 56 0.53 13.39 -17.08
CA VAL A 56 1.08 13.66 -15.75
C VAL A 56 2.15 12.62 -15.45
N VAL A 57 3.39 13.06 -15.19
CA VAL A 57 4.49 12.17 -14.82
C VAL A 57 4.64 12.15 -13.31
N ASP A 58 4.45 10.99 -12.69
CA ASP A 58 4.73 10.75 -11.28
C ASP A 58 6.25 10.65 -11.09
N ARG A 59 6.89 11.82 -10.87
CA ARG A 59 8.29 11.86 -10.47
C ARG A 59 8.36 11.61 -8.97
N PRO A 60 9.16 10.65 -8.49
CA PRO A 60 9.48 10.60 -7.07
C PRO A 60 10.09 11.96 -6.72
N SER A 61 9.46 12.69 -5.81
CA SER A 61 9.99 13.95 -5.28
C SER A 61 11.29 13.64 -4.55
N ASP A 62 12.40 13.70 -5.28
CA ASP A 62 13.70 13.95 -4.67
C ASP A 62 13.69 15.42 -4.20
N GLU A 63 13.86 15.61 -2.89
CA GLU A 63 13.99 16.86 -2.14
C GLU A 63 12.72 17.54 -1.54
N THR A 64 12.66 17.41 -0.22
CA THR A 64 12.08 18.29 0.80
C THR A 64 12.18 19.80 0.47
N ALA A 65 11.06 20.52 0.36
CA ALA A 65 10.87 21.86 0.93
C ALA A 65 9.42 22.38 0.73
N ASP A 66 8.80 22.74 1.85
CA ASP A 66 7.76 23.75 2.03
C ASP A 66 6.42 23.71 1.29
N GLY A 67 5.37 23.59 2.11
CA GLY A 67 4.39 24.66 2.19
C GLY A 67 3.18 24.59 1.26
N THR A 68 2.11 23.99 1.78
CA THR A 68 0.71 24.39 1.49
C THR A 68 0.09 23.93 0.17
N ALA A 69 -0.17 22.63 0.03
CA ALA A 69 -1.34 22.09 -0.66
C ALA A 69 -1.54 20.64 -0.17
N GLY A 70 -2.63 20.20 0.42
CA GLY A 70 -4.01 20.63 0.21
C GLY A 70 -4.89 19.38 0.04
N ARG A 71 -4.93 18.53 1.08
CA ARG A 71 -6.08 17.68 1.43
C ARG A 71 -6.55 16.52 0.53
N SER A 72 -5.91 16.19 -0.60
CA SER A 72 -6.36 15.05 -1.45
C SER A 72 -5.61 13.74 -1.22
N HIS A 73 -4.45 13.76 -0.56
CA HIS A 73 -3.58 12.58 -0.44
C HIS A 73 -3.96 11.60 0.70
N LEU A 74 -4.83 11.98 1.64
CA LEU A 74 -5.12 11.14 2.82
C LEU A 74 -6.11 10.00 2.56
N VAL A 75 -6.96 10.12 1.53
CA VAL A 75 -8.01 9.13 1.27
C VAL A 75 -7.46 7.91 0.50
N ARG A 76 -6.42 8.08 -0.33
CA ARG A 76 -5.85 7.01 -1.16
C ARG A 76 -4.91 6.05 -0.39
N TRP A 77 -4.41 6.46 0.77
CA TRP A 77 -3.51 5.63 1.61
C TRP A 77 -4.26 4.72 2.61
N ALA A 78 -5.53 5.00 2.90
CA ALA A 78 -6.32 4.15 3.78
C ALA A 78 -6.64 2.78 3.14
N GLY A 79 -6.89 2.77 1.82
CA GLY A 79 -7.23 1.54 1.08
C GLY A 79 -6.05 0.58 0.94
N THR A 80 -4.87 1.09 0.58
CA THR A 80 -3.64 0.28 0.44
C THR A 80 -3.16 -0.26 1.78
N ALA A 81 -3.23 0.53 2.86
CA ALA A 81 -2.93 0.05 4.20
C ALA A 81 -3.88 -1.08 4.65
N LEU A 82 -5.18 -0.96 4.33
CA LEU A 82 -6.18 -1.99 4.68
C LEU A 82 -5.97 -3.29 3.89
N VAL A 83 -5.65 -3.21 2.60
CA VAL A 83 -5.36 -4.39 1.77
C VAL A 83 -4.07 -5.07 2.24
N LEU A 84 -3.00 -4.31 2.52
CA LEU A 84 -1.76 -4.87 3.07
C LEU A 84 -1.98 -5.50 4.46
N LEU A 85 -2.80 -4.87 5.31
CA LEU A 85 -3.18 -5.43 6.61
C LEU A 85 -3.94 -6.75 6.46
N LEU A 86 -4.95 -6.80 5.59
CA LEU A 86 -5.73 -8.02 5.33
C LEU A 86 -4.86 -9.15 4.75
N VAL A 87 -3.95 -8.83 3.83
CA VAL A 87 -3.00 -9.79 3.26
C VAL A 87 -1.98 -10.26 4.29
N ALA A 88 -1.49 -9.39 5.17
CA ALA A 88 -0.58 -9.75 6.26
C ALA A 88 -1.27 -10.67 7.29
N VAL A 89 -2.52 -10.39 7.63
CA VAL A 89 -3.35 -11.24 8.51
C VAL A 89 -3.63 -12.60 7.86
N ARG A 90 -3.83 -12.65 6.52
CA ARG A 90 -4.05 -13.91 5.80
C ARG A 90 -2.78 -14.74 5.59
N ARG A 91 -1.61 -14.10 5.44
CA ARG A 91 -0.32 -14.76 5.18
C ARG A 91 0.40 -15.22 6.45
N ARG A 92 0.18 -14.56 7.60
CA ARG A 92 0.71 -15.00 8.89
C ARG A 92 -0.31 -15.85 9.61
N GLY A 93 -0.29 -17.14 9.28
CA GLY A 93 -1.19 -18.14 9.84
C GLY A 93 -1.36 -18.04 11.37
N LEU A 94 -2.57 -18.41 11.77
CA LEU A 94 -3.05 -18.60 13.14
C LEU A 94 -2.17 -19.43 14.12
N PRO A 95 -1.22 -20.32 13.75
CA PRO A 95 -0.53 -21.10 14.80
C PRO A 95 0.38 -20.28 15.72
N VAL A 96 0.88 -19.11 15.31
CA VAL A 96 1.81 -18.32 16.17
C VAL A 96 1.09 -17.68 17.35
N LEU A 97 -0.13 -17.18 17.15
CA LEU A 97 -0.93 -16.60 18.24
C LEU A 97 -1.44 -17.68 19.20
N VAL A 98 -1.79 -18.87 18.71
CA VAL A 98 -2.15 -20.01 19.56
C VAL A 98 -0.95 -20.47 20.40
N LEU A 99 0.26 -20.57 19.81
CA LEU A 99 1.47 -20.92 20.55
C LEU A 99 1.82 -19.90 21.65
N LEU A 100 1.68 -18.60 21.38
CA LEU A 100 1.92 -17.56 22.40
C LEU A 100 0.88 -17.59 23.52
N ALA A 101 -0.40 -17.82 23.21
CA ALA A 101 -1.45 -17.97 24.21
C ALA A 101 -1.20 -19.19 25.11
N VAL A 102 -0.81 -20.33 24.54
CA VAL A 102 -0.48 -21.55 25.31
C VAL A 102 0.74 -21.33 26.20
N ALA A 103 1.78 -20.65 25.71
CA ALA A 103 2.97 -20.33 26.50
C ALA A 103 2.65 -19.39 27.69
N ALA A 104 1.83 -18.36 27.49
CA ALA A 104 1.44 -17.44 28.55
C ALA A 104 0.61 -18.14 29.65
N VAL A 105 -0.31 -19.02 29.27
CA VAL A 105 -1.10 -19.81 30.22
C VAL A 105 -0.21 -20.77 31.03
N ALA A 106 0.77 -21.41 30.39
CA ALA A 106 1.72 -22.30 31.08
C ALA A 106 2.59 -21.55 32.10
N VAL A 107 3.06 -20.35 31.77
CA VAL A 107 3.87 -19.51 32.67
C VAL A 107 3.02 -19.02 33.86
N ALA A 108 1.78 -18.58 33.61
CA ALA A 108 0.88 -18.13 34.67
C ALA A 108 0.50 -19.27 35.64
N ALA A 109 0.24 -20.48 35.11
CA ALA A 109 -0.03 -21.64 35.94
C ALA A 109 1.17 -22.04 36.82
N ARG A 110 2.41 -21.89 36.31
CA ARG A 110 3.64 -22.20 37.06
C ARG A 110 3.94 -21.16 38.13
N ALA A 111 3.60 -19.90 37.91
CA ALA A 111 3.76 -18.83 38.90
C ALA A 111 2.85 -19.04 40.12
N ARG A 112 1.58 -19.44 39.91
CA ARG A 112 0.63 -19.69 41.01
C ARG A 112 1.06 -20.86 41.91
N ARG A 113 1.52 -21.98 41.34
CA ARG A 113 2.02 -23.12 42.15
C ARG A 113 3.21 -22.77 43.04
N ARG A 114 4.04 -21.80 42.64
CA ARG A 114 5.17 -21.32 43.47
C ARG A 114 4.75 -20.39 44.60
N ALA A 115 3.60 -19.71 44.46
CA ALA A 115 3.06 -18.86 45.51
C ALA A 115 2.42 -19.72 46.62
N ASP A 116 1.66 -20.75 46.25
CA ASP A 116 0.99 -21.63 47.22
C ASP A 116 1.98 -22.45 48.05
N ALA A 117 3.12 -22.86 47.48
CA ALA A 117 4.16 -23.59 48.21
C ALA A 117 4.93 -22.76 49.25
N ARG A 118 4.78 -21.43 49.28
CA ARG A 118 5.40 -20.55 50.29
C ARG A 118 4.45 -20.15 51.44
N GLY A 119 3.15 -20.39 51.30
CA GLY A 119 2.14 -19.97 52.28
C GLY A 119 1.77 -21.00 53.33
N SER A 120 2.25 -22.25 53.24
CA SER A 120 1.86 -23.34 54.16
C SER A 120 2.88 -23.61 55.28
N GLY A 121 3.72 -22.63 55.61
CA GLY A 121 4.79 -22.76 56.60
C GLY A 121 4.79 -21.61 57.61
N SER A 122 3.65 -21.37 58.27
CA SER A 122 3.57 -20.59 59.52
C SER A 122 2.34 -21.01 60.30
#